data_AF-A0AAV4FHG7-F1
#
_entry.id   AF-A0AAV4FHG7-F1
#
_cell.length_a   1.000
_cell.length_b   1.000
_cell.length_c   1.000
_cell.angle_alpha   90.00
_cell.angle_beta   90.00
_cell.angle_gamma   90.00
#
_symmetry.space_group_name_H-M   'P 1'
#
loop_
_entity.id
_entity.type
_entity.pdbx_description
1 polymer ?
#
loop_
_entity_poly.entity_id
_entity_poly.type
_entity_poly.pdbx_seq_one_letter_code
_entity_poly.pdbx_strand_id
1 'polypeptide(L)'
;MEKDGNKLWRLIEALSGSEGKATQIALEKDGNLVTGKATADLLIKQYAAVSNIEVDPEKKIQIRKKMKETPTDQERDLMNKNFTQDELDRAIQDLKLKKSLGEDGVTKEMIQHLRKNIKKKLLQLYNTTWATLNIPQIWKEALMIPIYRQGNGKKKPESYRPVSLLSFLGKTMERMEHKNDMVSGKE
;
A
#
# COMPACT_ATOMS: atom_id res chain seq x y z
N MET A 1 -11.44 22.02 27.61
CA MET A 1 -10.27 21.33 27.01
C MET A 1 -10.22 19.93 27.56
N GLU A 2 -10.62 18.96 26.75
CA GLU A 2 -10.75 17.56 27.15
C GLU A 2 -9.37 16.89 27.16
N LYS A 3 -8.99 16.30 28.30
CA LYS A 3 -7.70 15.61 28.45
C LYS A 3 -7.81 14.24 27.74
N ASP A 4 -7.30 14.18 26.52
CA ASP A 4 -7.28 12.95 25.71
C ASP A 4 -6.25 11.96 26.28
N GLY A 5 -6.72 11.04 27.13
CA GLY A 5 -5.91 10.04 27.82
C GLY A 5 -5.11 9.13 26.88
N ASN A 6 -5.56 8.96 25.63
CA ASN A 6 -4.83 8.17 24.64
C ASN A 6 -3.56 8.87 24.16
N LYS A 7 -3.54 10.21 24.11
CA LYS A 7 -2.33 10.97 23.78
C LYS A 7 -1.32 10.90 24.91
N LEU A 8 -1.79 10.99 26.16
CA LEU A 8 -0.95 10.88 27.34
C LEU A 8 -0.31 9.49 27.44
N TRP A 9 -1.08 8.43 27.20
CA TRP A 9 -0.57 7.05 27.21
C TRP A 9 0.50 6.82 26.14
N ARG A 10 0.29 7.30 24.91
CA ARG A 10 1.29 7.20 23.83
C ARG A 10 2.57 7.99 24.12
N LEU A 11 2.45 9.15 24.77
CA LEU A 11 3.59 9.97 25.17
C LEU A 11 4.40 9.25 26.26
N ILE A 12 3.73 8.68 27.26
CA ILE A 12 4.37 7.91 28.33
C ILE A 12 5.10 6.70 27.75
N GLU A 13 4.48 5.97 26.83
CA GLU A 13 5.06 4.79 26.17
C GLU A 13 6.27 5.13 25.29
N ALA A 14 6.25 6.30 24.63
CA ALA A 14 7.38 6.80 23.85
C ALA A 14 8.55 7.28 24.74
N LEU A 15 8.26 7.86 25.91
CA LEU A 15 9.27 8.35 26.85
C LEU A 15 9.86 7.25 27.73
N SER A 16 9.12 6.17 27.99
CA SER A 16 9.59 5.06 28.81
C SER A 16 10.62 4.17 28.10
N GLY A 17 10.96 4.45 26.83
CA GLY A 17 11.93 3.66 26.06
C GLY A 17 11.49 2.21 25.83
N SER A 18 10.26 1.88 26.22
CA SER A 18 9.60 0.64 25.83
C SER A 18 9.15 0.81 24.39
N GLU A 19 10.08 0.70 23.44
CA GLU A 19 9.69 0.26 22.11
C GLU A 19 8.85 -1.00 22.33
N GLY A 20 7.55 -0.93 22.04
CA GLY A 20 6.63 -2.03 22.30
C GLY A 20 7.25 -3.30 21.75
N LYS A 21 7.61 -4.23 22.64
CA LYS A 21 8.30 -5.48 22.27
C LYS A 21 7.56 -6.05 21.07
N ALA A 22 8.23 -6.17 19.92
CA ALA A 22 7.63 -6.77 18.75
C ALA A 22 7.05 -8.12 19.19
N THR A 23 5.72 -8.23 19.19
CA THR A 23 5.04 -9.42 19.71
C THR A 23 5.46 -10.58 18.81
N GLN A 24 6.43 -11.37 19.24
CA GLN A 24 6.97 -12.45 18.44
C GLN A 24 5.84 -13.48 18.26
N ILE A 25 5.33 -13.58 17.03
CA ILE A 25 4.27 -14.52 16.70
C ILE A 25 4.88 -15.93 16.71
N ALA A 26 4.30 -16.79 17.53
CA ALA A 26 4.65 -18.20 17.60
C ALA A 26 3.49 -19.03 17.05
N LEU A 27 3.75 -19.80 16.00
CA LEU A 27 2.77 -20.69 15.38
C LEU A 27 3.12 -22.14 15.67
N GLU A 28 2.12 -23.00 15.67
CA GLU A 28 2.31 -24.44 15.85
C GLU A 28 2.49 -25.13 14.48
N LYS A 29 3.52 -25.95 14.37
CA LYS A 29 3.81 -26.79 13.20
C LYS A 29 4.31 -28.14 13.70
N ASP A 30 3.63 -29.22 13.31
CA ASP A 30 4.01 -30.60 13.65
C ASP A 30 4.23 -30.81 15.17
N GLY A 31 3.37 -30.21 16.00
CA GLY A 31 3.43 -30.27 17.47
C GLY A 31 4.48 -29.35 18.12
N ASN A 32 5.27 -28.62 17.34
CA ASN A 32 6.29 -27.69 17.83
C ASN A 32 5.91 -26.23 17.58
N LEU A 33 6.36 -25.34 18.47
CA LEU A 33 6.23 -23.90 18.26
C LEU A 33 7.39 -23.37 17.41
N VAL A 34 7.05 -22.72 16.31
CA VAL A 34 7.99 -22.04 15.41
C VAL A 34 7.86 -20.53 15.55
N THR A 35 8.95 -19.81 15.32
CA THR A 35 9.02 -18.34 15.37
C THR A 35 9.87 -17.79 14.22
N GLY A 36 9.85 -16.47 14.02
CA GLY A 36 10.71 -15.81 13.03
C GLY A 36 10.35 -16.15 11.59
N LYS A 37 11.36 -16.48 10.76
CA LYS A 37 11.16 -16.75 9.33
C LYS A 37 10.19 -17.91 9.08
N ALA A 38 10.28 -18.99 9.85
CA ALA A 38 9.39 -20.14 9.70
C ALA A 38 7.91 -19.76 9.95
N THR A 39 7.65 -18.88 10.91
CA THR A 39 6.31 -18.32 11.13
C THR A 39 5.85 -17.48 9.94
N ALA A 40 6.73 -16.63 9.40
CA ALA A 40 6.41 -15.81 8.24
C ALA A 40 6.05 -16.67 7.01
N ASP A 41 6.82 -17.73 6.74
CA ASP A 41 6.57 -18.65 5.64
C ASP A 41 5.21 -19.37 5.78
N LEU A 42 4.83 -19.77 7.01
CA LEU A 42 3.52 -20.37 7.28
C LEU A 42 2.37 -19.38 7.05
N LEU A 43 2.52 -18.13 7.48
CA LEU A 43 1.53 -17.08 7.25
C LEU A 43 1.39 -16.77 5.75
N ILE A 44 2.50 -16.64 5.02
CA ILE A 44 2.49 -16.41 3.58
C ILE A 44 1.79 -17.55 2.85
N LYS A 45 2.09 -18.81 3.22
CA LYS A 45 1.43 -19.98 2.64
C LYS A 45 -0.08 -19.95 2.87
N GLN A 46 -0.51 -19.60 4.08
CA GLN A 46 -1.93 -19.47 4.40
C GLN A 46 -2.59 -18.33 3.60
N TYR A 47 -1.94 -17.17 3.49
CA TYR A 47 -2.45 -16.04 2.75
C TYR A 47 -2.55 -16.32 1.25
N ALA A 48 -1.56 -16.99 0.67
CA ALA A 48 -1.60 -17.43 -0.72
C ALA A 48 -2.76 -18.39 -0.99
N ALA A 49 -3.02 -19.34 -0.08
CA ALA A 49 -4.13 -20.28 -0.21
C ALA A 49 -5.50 -19.60 -0.18
N VAL A 50 -5.68 -18.57 0.66
CA VAL A 50 -6.96 -17.86 0.83
C VAL A 50 -7.13 -16.72 -0.20
N SER A 51 -6.04 -16.17 -0.74
CA SER A 51 -6.06 -15.07 -1.71
C SER A 51 -6.43 -15.51 -3.14
N ASN A 52 -6.80 -16.78 -3.35
CA ASN A 52 -7.19 -17.27 -4.66
C ASN A 52 -8.56 -16.70 -5.04
N ILE A 53 -8.57 -15.55 -5.72
CA ILE A 53 -9.76 -15.02 -6.37
C ILE A 53 -10.05 -15.95 -7.54
N GLU A 54 -11.10 -16.77 -7.43
CA GLU A 54 -11.63 -17.51 -8.58
C GLU A 54 -12.17 -16.50 -9.60
N VAL A 55 -11.31 -16.17 -10.57
CA VAL A 55 -11.74 -15.42 -11.75
C VAL A 55 -12.23 -16.43 -12.77
N ASP A 56 -13.52 -16.35 -13.07
CA ASP A 56 -14.22 -17.07 -14.13
C ASP A 56 -13.33 -17.17 -15.40
N PRO A 57 -13.08 -18.40 -15.91
CA PRO A 57 -12.31 -18.62 -17.12
C PRO A 57 -12.75 -17.74 -18.30
N GLU A 58 -14.04 -17.50 -18.47
CA GLU A 58 -14.56 -16.65 -19.55
C GLU A 58 -14.17 -15.19 -19.36
N LYS A 59 -14.30 -14.66 -18.12
CA LYS A 59 -13.83 -13.31 -17.79
C LYS A 59 -12.31 -13.18 -17.99
N LYS A 60 -11.52 -14.20 -17.64
CA LYS A 60 -10.07 -14.21 -17.92
C LYS A 60 -9.78 -14.11 -19.42
N ILE A 61 -10.52 -14.84 -20.25
CA ILE A 61 -10.36 -14.79 -21.71
C ILE A 61 -10.75 -13.42 -22.25
N GLN A 62 -11.87 -12.86 -21.78
CA GLN A 62 -12.32 -11.52 -22.18
C GLN A 62 -11.34 -10.41 -21.77
N ILE A 63 -10.81 -10.44 -20.54
CA ILE A 63 -9.79 -9.49 -20.07
C ILE A 63 -8.53 -9.60 -20.93
N ARG A 64 -8.06 -10.82 -21.20
CA ARG A 64 -6.89 -11.03 -22.07
C ARG A 64 -7.13 -10.58 -23.51
N LYS A 65 -8.36 -10.69 -24.00
CA LYS A 65 -8.76 -10.21 -25.33
C LYS A 65 -8.75 -8.68 -25.37
N LYS A 66 -9.38 -8.01 -24.40
CA LYS A 66 -9.32 -6.55 -24.23
C LYS A 66 -7.90 -6.00 -24.05
N MET A 67 -7.05 -6.69 -23.28
CA MET A 67 -5.64 -6.27 -23.14
C MET A 67 -4.81 -6.44 -24.43
N LYS A 68 -5.28 -7.26 -25.38
CA LYS A 68 -4.69 -7.40 -26.72
C LYS A 68 -5.28 -6.45 -27.75
N GLU A 69 -6.40 -5.79 -27.44
CA GLU A 69 -6.96 -4.75 -28.28
C GLU A 69 -6.03 -3.53 -28.18
N THR A 70 -5.61 -3.02 -29.34
CA THR A 70 -4.76 -1.82 -29.38
C THR A 70 -5.56 -0.65 -28.82
N PRO A 71 -5.02 0.12 -27.86
CA PRO A 71 -5.72 1.28 -27.32
C PRO A 71 -6.05 2.26 -28.44
N THR A 72 -7.24 2.84 -28.38
CA THR A 72 -7.73 3.87 -29.31
C THR A 72 -6.79 5.08 -29.28
N ASP A 73 -6.70 5.85 -30.35
CA ASP A 73 -5.82 7.03 -30.39
C ASP A 73 -6.13 8.04 -29.27
N GLN A 74 -7.39 8.15 -28.84
CA GLN A 74 -7.80 8.94 -27.67
C GLN A 74 -7.29 8.36 -26.35
N GLU A 75 -7.35 7.04 -26.16
CA GLU A 75 -6.84 6.37 -24.95
C GLU A 75 -5.32 6.47 -24.88
N ARG A 76 -4.64 6.40 -26.02
CA ARG A 76 -3.19 6.63 -26.12
C ARG A 76 -2.83 8.06 -25.73
N ASP A 77 -3.57 9.06 -26.22
CA ASP A 77 -3.29 10.46 -25.91
C ASP A 77 -3.48 10.77 -24.42
N LEU A 78 -4.50 10.16 -23.78
CA LEU A 78 -4.73 10.23 -22.34
C LEU A 78 -3.62 9.53 -21.53
N MET A 79 -3.20 8.33 -21.97
CA MET A 79 -2.08 7.60 -21.34
C MET A 79 -0.73 8.31 -21.53
N ASN A 80 -0.58 9.15 -22.55
CA ASN A 80 0.66 9.88 -22.84
C ASN A 80 0.75 11.24 -22.13
N LYS A 81 -0.29 11.67 -21.42
CA LYS A 81 -0.29 12.96 -20.72
C LYS A 81 0.53 12.90 -19.43
N ASN A 82 1.46 13.83 -19.28
CA ASN A 82 2.20 14.02 -18.04
C ASN A 82 1.30 14.53 -16.91
N PHE A 83 1.61 14.11 -15.68
CA PHE A 83 1.00 14.65 -14.48
C PHE A 83 1.35 16.13 -14.29
N THR A 84 0.42 16.85 -13.69
CA THR A 84 0.49 18.27 -13.35
C THR A 84 0.75 18.49 -11.86
N GLN A 85 1.18 19.70 -11.49
CA GLN A 85 1.41 20.06 -10.09
C GLN A 85 0.11 20.01 -9.26
N ASP A 86 -1.03 20.39 -9.85
CA ASP A 86 -2.33 20.37 -9.20
C ASP A 86 -2.86 18.95 -8.96
N GLU A 87 -2.56 18.00 -9.85
CA GLU A 87 -2.83 16.57 -9.62
C GLU A 87 -2.00 16.05 -8.46
N LEU A 88 -0.71 16.39 -8.40
CA LEU A 88 0.17 16.00 -7.31
C LEU A 88 -0.32 16.55 -5.96
N ASP A 89 -0.59 17.85 -5.88
CA ASP A 89 -1.02 18.46 -4.62
C ASP A 89 -2.38 17.93 -4.14
N ARG A 90 -3.33 17.70 -5.06
CA ARG A 90 -4.61 17.05 -4.74
C ARG A 90 -4.42 15.61 -4.27
N ALA A 91 -3.60 14.82 -4.98
CA ALA A 91 -3.32 13.44 -4.62
C ALA A 91 -2.71 13.34 -3.21
N ILE A 92 -1.79 14.24 -2.87
CA ILE A 92 -1.17 14.33 -1.54
C ILE A 92 -2.21 14.68 -0.45
N GLN A 93 -3.12 15.62 -0.73
CA GLN A 93 -4.17 16.01 0.22
C GLN A 93 -5.11 14.85 0.53
N ASP A 94 -5.53 14.11 -0.49
CA ASP A 94 -6.50 13.01 -0.43
C ASP A 94 -5.96 11.73 0.25
N LEU A 95 -4.65 11.64 0.49
CA LEU A 95 -4.08 10.50 1.23
C LEU A 95 -4.67 10.46 2.66
N LYS A 96 -4.98 9.27 3.18
CA LYS A 96 -5.50 9.15 4.56
C LYS A 96 -4.33 9.29 5.57
N LEU A 97 -4.47 10.20 6.55
CA LEU A 97 -3.45 10.51 7.58
C LEU A 97 -3.09 9.33 8.50
N LYS A 98 -3.99 8.37 8.70
CA LYS A 98 -3.83 7.31 9.72
C LYS A 98 -3.27 5.98 9.18
N LYS A 99 -2.53 5.98 8.08
CA LYS A 99 -2.00 4.72 7.50
C LYS A 99 -0.55 4.49 7.91
N SER A 100 -0.26 3.26 8.31
CA SER A 100 1.08 2.80 8.65
C SER A 100 2.02 2.87 7.44
N LEU A 101 3.33 2.99 7.73
CA LEU A 101 4.41 3.21 6.76
C LEU A 101 4.65 2.01 5.86
N GLY A 102 4.97 2.26 4.59
CA GLY A 102 5.53 1.24 3.71
C GLY A 102 6.99 0.95 4.07
N GLU A 103 7.62 0.04 3.34
CA GLU A 103 9.03 -0.33 3.52
C GLU A 103 10.00 0.84 3.23
N ASP A 104 9.57 1.81 2.43
CA ASP A 104 10.32 3.03 2.13
C ASP A 104 10.45 4.00 3.32
N GLY A 105 9.70 3.78 4.40
CA GLY A 105 9.70 4.66 5.58
C GLY A 105 9.14 6.05 5.33
N VAL A 106 8.60 6.34 4.14
CA VAL A 106 8.09 7.67 3.79
C VAL A 106 6.69 7.83 4.31
N THR A 107 6.46 8.83 5.16
CA THR A 107 5.12 9.13 5.70
C THR A 107 4.34 10.10 4.80
N LYS A 108 3.01 10.14 4.96
CA LYS A 108 2.18 11.17 4.34
C LYS A 108 2.64 12.58 4.76
N GLU A 109 2.92 12.77 6.05
CA GLU A 109 3.34 14.04 6.62
C GLU A 109 4.63 14.53 5.98
N MET A 110 5.60 13.65 5.74
CA MET A 110 6.84 14.01 5.05
C MET A 110 6.53 14.58 3.66
N ILE A 111 5.67 13.91 2.88
CA ILE A 111 5.30 14.33 1.53
C ILE A 111 4.50 15.65 1.56
N GLN A 112 3.60 15.81 2.53
CA GLN A 112 2.79 17.02 2.69
C GLN A 112 3.63 18.26 2.98
N HIS A 113 4.66 18.13 3.82
CA HIS A 113 5.52 19.23 4.25
C HIS A 113 6.72 19.44 3.31
N LEU A 114 6.80 18.73 2.18
CA LEU A 114 7.81 19.02 1.16
C LEU A 114 7.70 20.45 0.67
N ARG A 115 8.84 21.13 0.59
CA ARG A 115 8.96 22.45 -0.04
C ARG A 115 8.58 22.36 -1.53
N LYS A 116 8.07 23.47 -2.09
CA LYS A 116 7.61 23.55 -3.49
C LYS A 116 8.65 23.06 -4.50
N ASN A 117 9.93 23.38 -4.31
CA ASN A 117 11.02 22.93 -5.18
C ASN A 117 11.20 21.40 -5.14
N ILE A 118 11.03 20.77 -3.98
CA ILE A 118 11.11 19.31 -3.86
C ILE A 118 9.89 18.63 -4.45
N LYS A 119 8.69 19.20 -4.27
CA LYS A 119 7.48 18.71 -4.95
C LYS A 119 7.61 18.74 -6.48
N LYS A 120 8.24 19.77 -7.05
CA LYS A 120 8.55 19.82 -8.49
C LYS A 120 9.47 18.68 -8.93
N LYS A 121 10.51 18.37 -8.14
CA LYS A 121 11.40 17.22 -8.43
C LYS A 121 10.65 15.89 -8.32
N LEU A 122 9.76 15.77 -7.33
CA LEU A 122 8.92 14.59 -7.18
C LEU A 122 7.96 14.42 -8.37
N LEU A 123 7.36 15.50 -8.87
CA LEU A 123 6.54 15.49 -10.08
C LEU A 123 7.35 15.05 -11.31
N GLN A 124 8.57 15.56 -11.46
CA GLN A 124 9.48 15.12 -12.53
C GLN A 124 9.76 13.62 -12.44
N LEU A 125 10.04 13.10 -11.24
CA LEU A 125 10.24 11.67 -11.02
C LEU A 125 9.00 10.85 -11.44
N TYR A 126 7.80 11.28 -11.08
CA TYR A 126 6.57 10.60 -11.49
C TYR A 126 6.36 10.63 -13.01
N ASN A 127 6.58 11.77 -13.66
CA ASN A 127 6.45 11.89 -15.11
C ASN A 127 7.49 11.06 -15.86
N THR A 128 8.73 11.00 -15.37
CA THR A 128 9.74 10.09 -15.93
C THR A 128 9.35 8.63 -15.73
N THR A 129 8.88 8.27 -14.54
CA THR A 129 8.40 6.91 -14.24
C THR A 129 7.24 6.51 -15.16
N TRP A 130 6.31 7.44 -15.39
CA TRP A 130 5.15 7.26 -16.27
C TRP A 130 5.57 7.11 -17.73
N ALA A 131 6.38 8.03 -18.26
CA ALA A 131 6.82 8.02 -19.65
C ALA A 131 7.71 6.80 -19.99
N THR A 132 8.50 6.31 -19.03
CA THR A 132 9.36 5.13 -19.23
C THR A 132 8.69 3.82 -18.88
N LEU A 133 7.47 3.85 -18.32
CA LEU A 133 6.76 2.70 -17.76
C LEU A 133 7.59 1.91 -16.71
N ASN A 134 8.61 2.53 -16.13
CA ASN A 134 9.55 1.89 -15.22
C ASN A 134 9.23 2.25 -13.76
N ILE A 135 8.23 1.56 -13.19
CA ILE A 135 7.81 1.78 -11.80
C ILE A 135 8.87 1.22 -10.82
N PRO A 136 9.37 2.04 -9.87
CA PRO A 136 10.29 1.59 -8.84
C PRO A 136 9.80 0.34 -8.10
N GLN A 137 10.70 -0.60 -7.87
CA GLN A 137 10.36 -1.89 -7.24
C GLN A 137 9.70 -1.71 -5.87
N ILE A 138 10.24 -0.81 -5.05
CA ILE A 138 9.72 -0.48 -3.72
C ILE A 138 8.30 0.13 -3.72
N TRP A 139 7.82 0.65 -4.86
CA TRP A 139 6.43 1.13 -4.99
C TRP A 139 5.46 0.00 -5.34
N LYS A 140 5.96 -1.10 -5.90
CA LYS A 140 5.19 -2.31 -6.25
C LYS A 140 5.13 -3.31 -5.09
N GLU A 141 5.96 -3.11 -4.07
CA GLU A 141 6.07 -3.97 -2.89
C GLU A 141 5.21 -3.47 -1.73
N ALA A 142 4.79 -4.41 -0.88
CA ALA A 142 4.01 -4.11 0.31
C ALA A 142 4.56 -4.89 1.51
N LEU A 143 4.75 -4.19 2.63
CA LEU A 143 5.07 -4.83 3.90
C LEU A 143 3.81 -5.48 4.47
N MET A 144 3.78 -6.80 4.55
CA MET A 144 2.65 -7.54 5.12
C MET A 144 2.78 -7.70 6.63
N ILE A 145 1.86 -7.06 7.37
CA ILE A 145 1.78 -7.19 8.82
C ILE A 145 0.62 -8.12 9.19
N PRO A 146 0.89 -9.26 9.87
CA PRO A 146 -0.15 -10.13 10.39
C PRO A 146 -0.84 -9.50 11.61
N ILE A 147 -2.16 -9.34 11.53
CA ILE A 147 -2.99 -8.85 12.65
C ILE A 147 -3.87 -9.99 13.17
N TYR A 148 -3.76 -10.28 14.46
CA TYR A 148 -4.57 -11.30 15.13
C TYR A 148 -6.06 -10.94 15.10
N ARG A 149 -6.90 -11.90 14.69
CA ARG A 149 -8.36 -11.88 14.80
C ARG A 149 -8.71 -12.42 16.18
N GLN A 150 -9.44 -11.62 16.98
CA GLN A 150 -9.93 -12.07 18.28
C GLN A 150 -10.83 -13.31 18.12
N GLY A 151 -10.71 -14.27 19.04
CA GLY A 151 -11.59 -15.45 19.11
C GLY A 151 -10.97 -16.77 18.64
N ASN A 152 -9.83 -16.76 17.91
CA ASN A 152 -9.16 -17.97 17.46
C ASN A 152 -7.86 -18.25 18.25
N GLY A 153 -7.37 -19.48 18.32
CA GLY A 153 -6.10 -19.77 19.00
C GLY A 153 -4.92 -19.00 18.37
N LYS A 154 -4.12 -18.25 19.15
CA LYS A 154 -2.97 -17.46 18.64
C LYS A 154 -1.87 -18.29 17.96
N LYS A 155 -1.88 -19.61 18.10
CA LYS A 155 -0.88 -20.52 17.55
C LYS A 155 -1.19 -20.96 16.10
N LYS A 156 -2.34 -20.55 15.57
CA LYS A 156 -2.84 -20.97 14.26
C LYS A 156 -2.66 -19.88 13.20
N PRO A 157 -2.14 -20.18 12.00
CA PRO A 157 -1.97 -19.17 10.94
C PRO A 157 -3.29 -18.49 10.54
N GLU A 158 -4.42 -19.22 10.57
CA GLU A 158 -5.75 -18.73 10.18
C GLU A 158 -6.27 -17.65 11.13
N SER A 159 -5.72 -17.57 12.34
CA SER A 159 -6.03 -16.56 13.34
C SER A 159 -5.51 -15.18 12.98
N TYR A 160 -4.69 -15.02 11.94
CA TYR A 160 -4.10 -13.75 11.55
C TYR A 160 -4.62 -13.32 10.19
N ARG A 161 -5.04 -12.06 10.05
CA ARG A 161 -5.30 -11.44 8.74
C ARG A 161 -4.09 -10.62 8.28
N PRO A 162 -3.74 -10.65 6.99
CA PRO A 162 -2.71 -9.75 6.47
C PRO A 162 -3.24 -8.31 6.42
N VAL A 163 -2.38 -7.35 6.74
CA VAL A 163 -2.53 -5.95 6.37
C VAL A 163 -1.32 -5.53 5.55
N SER A 164 -1.55 -5.12 4.31
CA SER A 164 -0.51 -4.69 3.38
C SER A 164 -0.22 -3.20 3.55
N LEU A 165 1.03 -2.87 3.84
CA LEU A 165 1.52 -1.49 3.92
C LEU A 165 2.33 -1.15 2.69
N LEU A 166 1.70 -0.40 1.78
CA LEU A 166 2.30 0.08 0.53
C LEU A 166 3.01 1.44 0.73
N SER A 167 4.01 1.70 -0.11
CA SER A 167 4.67 3.01 -0.24
C SER A 167 3.67 4.16 -0.39
N PHE A 168 3.87 5.26 0.32
CA PHE A 168 3.06 6.46 0.13
C PHE A 168 3.35 7.15 -1.20
N LEU A 169 4.58 7.08 -1.71
CA LEU A 169 4.94 7.60 -3.03
C LEU A 169 4.22 6.83 -4.14
N GLY A 170 4.24 5.49 -4.08
CA GLY A 170 3.49 4.64 -5.00
C GLY A 170 1.98 4.95 -4.97
N LYS A 171 1.39 5.04 -3.77
CA LYS A 171 -0.02 5.44 -3.59
C LYS A 171 -0.34 6.83 -4.13
N THR A 172 0.59 7.79 -4.03
CA THR A 172 0.39 9.13 -4.60
C THR A 172 0.29 9.04 -6.12
N MET A 173 1.21 8.32 -6.77
CA MET A 173 1.20 8.13 -8.22
C MET A 173 -0.06 7.44 -8.71
N GLU A 174 -0.45 6.31 -8.11
CA GLU A 174 -1.68 5.57 -8.41
C GLU A 174 -2.94 6.45 -8.30
N ARG A 175 -2.91 7.43 -7.39
CA ARG A 175 -4.05 8.34 -7.19
C ARG A 175 -4.10 9.50 -8.18
N MET A 176 -2.97 9.87 -8.76
CA MET A 176 -2.93 10.82 -9.88
C MET A 176 -3.45 10.15 -11.16
N GLU A 177 -3.10 8.87 -11.38
CA GLU A 177 -3.57 8.08 -12.53
C GLU A 177 -5.09 7.88 -12.51
N HIS A 178 -5.66 7.31 -11.43
CA HIS A 178 -7.11 7.04 -11.34
C HIS A 178 -8.01 8.27 -11.55
N LYS A 179 -7.50 9.49 -11.35
CA LYS A 179 -8.26 10.72 -11.58
C LYS A 179 -8.17 11.24 -13.01
N ASN A 180 -7.13 10.91 -13.77
CA ASN A 180 -7.11 11.18 -15.20
C ASN A 180 -8.28 10.46 -15.90
N ASP A 181 -8.60 9.23 -15.46
CA ASP A 181 -9.73 8.45 -15.97
C ASP A 181 -11.10 9.04 -15.55
N MET A 182 -11.23 9.56 -14.33
CA MET A 182 -12.52 10.07 -13.81
C MET A 182 -12.92 11.44 -14.37
N VAL A 183 -11.99 12.24 -14.87
CA VAL A 183 -12.32 13.52 -15.54
C VAL A 183 -12.95 13.28 -16.92
N SER A 184 -12.68 12.13 -17.55
CA SER A 184 -13.23 11.74 -18.85
C SER A 184 -14.67 11.20 -18.81
N GLY A 185 -15.21 10.88 -17.64
CA GLY A 185 -16.59 10.35 -17.50
C GLY A 185 -17.68 11.42 -17.38
N LYS A 186 -17.33 12.70 -17.60
CA LYS A 186 -18.23 13.85 -17.41
C LYS A 186 -18.35 14.78 -18.62
N GLU A 187 -17.83 14.40 -19.78
CA GLU A 187 -18.08 15.08 -21.06
C GLU A 187 -18.94 14.22 -21.96
#